data_AF-A0A316NW87-F1
#
_entry.id   AF-A0A316NW87-F1
#
_cell.length_a   1.000
_cell.length_b   1.000
_cell.length_c   1.000
_cell.angle_alpha   90.00
_cell.angle_beta   90.00
_cell.angle_gamma   90.00
#
_symmetry.space_group_name_H-M   'P 1'
#
loop_
_entity.id
_entity.type
_entity.pdbx_description
1 polymer ?
#
loop_
_entity_poly.entity_id
_entity_poly.type
_entity_poly.pdbx_seq_one_letter_code
_entity_poly.pdbx_strand_id
1 'polypeptide(L)'
;MVVIILQEWYNKTPKGKPLQLTINFLFPEVSELKRQIAFVLALVLCILPLASCESRKTKRESSSDATYELNEDLLSEIGMSREQLSGKYGPQIGNGYGGSEYYKGYGFYKFDGDICTSIEGFYCETLFKNDIEGAQPEEIAEQYGIKYLLSRGEVDMVQSYYLIDGVVISITTTPSSLEGIYSTNRIATIDQFNVIEYQGLYFNPKGIDSRYQVFGEVAIGVPEDATIEDFLNDPLADAISDAWLSNSWGNKKITFFGDEGEVTSGKLTPGMWIYAGNARFSVIPYVEELGNE
;
A
#
# COMPACT_ATOMS: atom_id res chain seq x y z
N MET A 1 -0.52 -43.11 17.97
CA MET A 1 -1.31 -41.86 17.87
C MET A 1 -0.37 -40.70 18.16
N VAL A 2 0.23 -40.17 17.10
CA VAL A 2 1.49 -39.41 17.08
C VAL A 2 1.37 -38.01 17.71
N VAL A 3 0.15 -37.52 17.92
CA VAL A 3 -0.14 -36.16 18.40
C VAL A 3 0.07 -36.02 19.93
N ILE A 4 -0.13 -37.08 20.72
CA ILE A 4 -0.04 -36.99 22.19
C ILE A 4 1.42 -36.92 22.69
N ILE A 5 2.37 -37.53 21.96
CA ILE A 5 3.77 -37.62 22.40
C ILE A 5 4.51 -36.26 22.23
N LEU A 6 4.09 -35.43 21.26
CA LEU A 6 4.72 -34.13 20.99
C LEU A 6 4.43 -33.08 22.07
N GLN A 7 3.27 -33.15 22.72
CA GLN A 7 2.83 -32.15 23.68
C GLN A 7 3.45 -32.34 25.07
N GLU A 8 3.70 -33.59 25.48
CA GLU A 8 4.46 -33.89 26.71
C GLU A 8 5.95 -33.54 26.59
N TRP A 9 6.50 -33.53 25.36
CA TRP A 9 7.90 -33.21 25.09
C TRP A 9 8.19 -31.70 25.13
N TYR A 10 7.27 -30.88 24.63
CA TYR A 10 7.41 -29.42 24.65
C TYR A 10 7.57 -28.89 26.10
N ASN A 11 6.87 -29.52 27.05
CA ASN A 11 6.92 -29.12 28.46
C ASN A 11 8.14 -29.64 29.25
N LYS A 12 8.96 -30.55 28.68
CA LYS A 12 10.14 -31.13 29.34
C LYS A 12 11.48 -30.61 28.82
N THR A 13 11.48 -29.74 27.81
CA THR A 13 12.72 -29.25 27.21
C THR A 13 13.21 -27.99 27.93
N PRO A 14 14.43 -27.95 28.50
CA PRO A 14 14.97 -26.73 29.09
C PRO A 14 15.06 -25.64 28.01
N LYS A 15 14.35 -24.52 28.22
CA LYS A 15 14.37 -23.38 27.30
C LYS A 15 15.80 -22.83 27.24
N GLY A 16 16.48 -23.06 26.11
CA GLY A 16 17.80 -22.49 25.87
C GLY A 16 18.68 -23.19 24.84
N LYS A 17 18.45 -24.47 24.47
CA LYS A 17 19.29 -25.15 23.46
C LYS A 17 18.52 -26.18 22.60
N PRO A 18 17.78 -25.77 21.56
CA PRO A 18 16.92 -26.68 20.82
C PRO A 18 17.66 -27.54 19.77
N LEU A 19 18.73 -27.03 19.15
CA LEU A 19 19.27 -27.64 17.92
C LEU A 19 20.30 -28.77 18.13
N GLN A 20 21.03 -28.78 19.25
CA GLN A 20 22.07 -29.81 19.49
C GLN A 20 21.51 -31.14 20.00
N LEU A 21 20.33 -31.15 20.62
CA LEU A 21 19.74 -32.36 21.21
C LEU A 21 19.06 -33.27 20.18
N THR A 22 18.46 -32.70 19.14
CA THR A 22 17.67 -33.48 18.16
C THR A 22 18.54 -34.40 17.30
N ILE A 23 19.80 -34.04 17.03
CA ILE A 23 20.71 -34.83 16.18
C ILE A 23 21.36 -35.99 16.94
N ASN A 24 21.64 -35.81 18.24
CA ASN A 24 22.18 -36.91 19.07
C ASN A 24 21.17 -38.04 19.27
N PHE A 25 19.87 -37.76 19.15
CA PHE A 25 18.80 -38.74 19.37
C PHE A 25 18.46 -39.57 18.12
N LEU A 26 18.61 -39.00 16.92
CA LEU A 26 18.21 -39.69 15.68
C LEU A 26 19.24 -40.73 15.19
N PHE A 27 20.51 -40.64 15.59
CA PHE A 27 21.56 -41.59 15.16
C PHE A 27 22.64 -41.83 16.24
N PRO A 28 22.34 -42.60 17.30
CA PRO A 28 23.23 -42.79 18.44
C PRO A 28 24.56 -43.50 18.11
N GLU A 29 24.64 -44.28 17.03
CA GLU A 29 25.80 -45.13 16.69
C GLU A 29 26.72 -44.58 15.60
N VAL A 30 26.51 -43.33 15.18
CA VAL A 30 27.26 -42.73 14.08
C VAL A 30 28.40 -41.88 14.64
N SER A 31 29.64 -42.14 14.21
CA SER A 31 30.83 -41.42 14.68
C SER A 31 30.67 -39.91 14.53
N GLU A 32 31.29 -39.15 15.43
CA GLU A 32 31.16 -37.69 15.52
C GLU A 32 31.45 -36.99 14.18
N LEU A 33 32.44 -37.49 13.43
CA LEU A 33 32.76 -37.02 12.08
C LEU A 33 31.61 -37.19 11.09
N LYS A 34 30.90 -38.32 11.12
CA LYS A 34 29.74 -38.57 10.26
C LYS A 34 28.54 -37.71 10.64
N ARG A 35 28.37 -37.37 11.93
CA ARG A 35 27.35 -36.40 12.38
C ARG A 35 27.65 -34.98 11.90
N GLN A 36 28.91 -34.56 11.95
CA GLN A 36 29.33 -33.26 11.41
C GLN A 36 29.13 -33.20 9.89
N ILE A 37 29.48 -34.27 9.16
CA ILE A 37 29.23 -34.36 7.72
C ILE A 37 27.72 -34.32 7.42
N ALA A 38 26.90 -35.05 8.17
CA ALA A 38 25.45 -35.02 7.98
C ALA A 38 24.84 -33.63 8.29
N PHE A 39 25.37 -32.93 9.30
CA PHE A 39 24.95 -31.56 9.62
C PHE A 39 25.34 -30.59 8.51
N VAL A 40 26.58 -30.66 8.01
CA VAL A 40 27.02 -29.84 6.87
C VAL A 40 26.21 -30.17 5.62
N LEU A 41 25.91 -31.44 5.34
CA LEU A 41 25.10 -31.85 4.20
C LEU A 41 23.65 -31.37 4.34
N ALA A 42 23.05 -31.45 5.52
CA ALA A 42 21.71 -30.91 5.78
C ALA A 42 21.69 -29.38 5.66
N LEU A 43 22.72 -28.70 6.16
CA LEU A 43 22.86 -27.25 6.04
C LEU A 43 23.02 -26.85 4.58
N VAL A 44 23.87 -27.54 3.82
CA VAL A 44 24.07 -27.32 2.37
C VAL A 44 22.79 -27.64 1.60
N LEU A 45 22.07 -28.71 1.91
CA LEU A 45 20.79 -29.05 1.27
C LEU A 45 19.65 -28.10 1.65
N CYS A 46 19.70 -27.44 2.82
CA CYS A 46 18.74 -26.41 3.21
C CYS A 46 19.11 -25.03 2.68
N ILE A 47 20.41 -24.73 2.48
CA ILE A 47 20.89 -23.47 1.92
C ILE A 47 20.89 -23.49 0.39
N LEU A 48 21.08 -24.64 -0.27
CA LEU A 48 21.05 -24.75 -1.74
C LEU A 48 19.72 -24.32 -2.36
N PRO A 49 18.54 -24.58 -1.78
CA PRO A 49 17.28 -23.99 -2.23
C PRO A 49 17.23 -22.47 -2.05
N LEU A 50 17.87 -21.93 -1.01
CA LEU A 50 17.93 -20.48 -0.77
C LEU A 50 18.92 -19.78 -1.72
N ALA A 51 20.08 -20.39 -2.01
CA ALA A 51 21.07 -19.90 -2.96
C ALA A 51 20.70 -20.18 -4.43
N SER A 52 19.87 -21.20 -4.70
CA SER A 52 19.32 -21.44 -6.04
C SER A 52 17.97 -20.75 -6.27
N CYS A 53 17.32 -20.20 -5.24
CA CYS A 53 16.21 -19.24 -5.41
C CYS A 53 16.70 -17.89 -5.94
N GLU A 54 17.98 -17.53 -5.79
CA GLU A 54 18.56 -16.40 -6.55
C GLU A 54 18.76 -16.72 -8.05
N SER A 55 18.72 -18.00 -8.45
CA SER A 55 18.95 -18.43 -9.84
C SER A 55 17.69 -18.70 -10.66
N ARG A 56 16.50 -18.48 -10.08
CA ARG A 56 15.26 -18.23 -10.84
C ARG A 56 14.94 -16.74 -10.89
N LYS A 57 15.97 -15.90 -11.08
CA LYS A 57 15.82 -14.86 -12.09
C LYS A 57 15.52 -15.59 -13.39
N THR A 58 14.25 -15.58 -13.78
CA THR A 58 13.84 -15.70 -15.18
C THR A 58 14.95 -15.11 -16.05
N LYS A 59 15.22 -15.74 -17.20
CA LYS A 59 15.79 -15.01 -18.33
C LYS A 59 14.85 -13.83 -18.63
N ARG A 60 14.92 -12.76 -17.84
CA ARG A 60 14.67 -11.40 -18.29
C ARG A 60 15.79 -11.20 -19.28
N GLU A 61 15.45 -11.30 -20.55
CA GLU A 61 16.17 -10.50 -21.52
C GLU A 61 16.22 -9.11 -20.91
N SER A 62 17.39 -8.70 -20.44
CA SER A 62 17.66 -7.30 -20.21
C SER A 62 17.62 -6.67 -21.60
N SER A 63 16.42 -6.34 -22.08
CA SER A 63 16.27 -5.21 -22.96
C SER A 63 16.68 -4.01 -22.12
N SER A 64 17.99 -3.78 -22.11
CA SER A 64 18.59 -2.54 -21.67
C SER A 64 17.92 -1.42 -22.47
N ASP A 65 17.52 -0.37 -21.76
CA ASP A 65 16.91 0.87 -22.25
C ASP A 65 15.37 0.94 -22.33
N ALA A 66 14.62 0.21 -21.51
CA ALA A 66 13.26 0.64 -21.20
C ALA A 66 13.30 1.79 -20.18
N THR A 67 13.04 3.02 -20.63
CA THR A 67 12.79 4.13 -19.70
C THR A 67 11.40 3.97 -19.10
N TYR A 68 11.32 3.72 -17.80
CA TYR A 68 10.06 3.72 -17.05
C TYR A 68 9.64 5.17 -16.81
N GLU A 69 8.54 5.57 -17.41
CA GLU A 69 8.07 6.96 -17.37
C GLU A 69 6.58 7.00 -17.06
N LEU A 70 6.20 7.94 -16.20
CA LEU A 70 4.79 8.26 -16.04
C LEU A 70 4.28 9.02 -17.26
N ASN A 71 3.01 8.83 -17.56
CA ASN A 71 2.35 9.68 -18.52
C ASN A 71 2.05 11.06 -17.91
N GLU A 72 3.00 11.99 -18.08
CA GLU A 72 2.88 13.38 -17.61
C GLU A 72 1.66 14.11 -18.22
N ASP A 73 1.23 13.74 -19.43
CA ASP A 73 0.02 14.33 -20.03
C ASP A 73 -1.22 14.00 -19.22
N LEU A 74 -1.29 12.79 -18.63
CA LEU A 74 -2.41 12.37 -17.79
C LEU A 74 -2.36 13.06 -16.42
N LEU A 75 -1.17 13.18 -15.82
CA LEU A 75 -1.00 13.83 -14.51
C LEU A 75 -1.27 15.34 -14.60
N SER A 76 -0.76 16.00 -15.63
CA SER A 76 -0.90 17.45 -15.83
C SER A 76 -2.34 17.92 -16.11
N GLU A 77 -3.25 17.00 -16.44
CA GLU A 77 -4.66 17.31 -16.64
C GLU A 77 -5.40 17.57 -15.32
N ILE A 78 -4.88 17.06 -14.20
CA ILE A 78 -5.33 17.49 -12.87
C ILE A 78 -4.91 18.94 -12.68
N GLY A 79 -5.87 19.81 -12.34
CA GLY A 79 -5.67 21.26 -12.24
C GLY A 79 -6.03 22.04 -13.51
N MET A 80 -6.25 21.37 -14.66
CA MET A 80 -6.69 22.07 -15.87
C MET A 80 -8.16 22.50 -15.79
N SER A 81 -8.47 23.61 -16.45
CA SER A 81 -9.85 24.07 -16.62
C SER A 81 -10.62 23.23 -17.64
N ARG A 82 -11.96 23.27 -17.60
CA ARG A 82 -12.78 22.64 -18.64
C ARG A 82 -12.49 23.19 -20.03
N GLU A 83 -12.19 24.49 -20.14
CA GLU A 83 -11.85 25.12 -21.42
C GLU A 83 -10.53 24.57 -21.97
N GLN A 84 -9.51 24.44 -21.13
CA GLN A 84 -8.21 23.87 -21.52
C GLN A 84 -8.36 22.42 -22.01
N LEU A 85 -9.09 21.60 -21.26
CA LEU A 85 -9.36 20.20 -21.63
C LEU A 85 -10.21 20.12 -22.91
N SER A 86 -11.24 20.97 -23.04
CA SER A 86 -12.07 21.05 -24.25
C SER A 86 -11.28 21.51 -25.47
N GLY A 87 -10.26 22.37 -25.28
CA GLY A 87 -9.31 22.73 -26.34
C GLY A 87 -8.45 21.56 -26.80
N LYS A 88 -8.03 20.68 -25.88
CA LYS A 88 -7.19 19.50 -26.17
C LYS A 88 -7.98 18.38 -26.86
N TYR A 89 -9.20 18.10 -26.40
CA TYR A 89 -9.95 16.90 -26.80
C TYR A 89 -11.29 17.19 -27.52
N GLY A 90 -11.73 18.44 -27.53
CA GLY A 90 -13.03 18.87 -28.06
C GLY A 90 -14.11 19.02 -26.98
N PRO A 91 -15.29 19.54 -27.35
CA PRO A 91 -16.31 20.04 -26.40
C PRO A 91 -17.07 18.95 -25.61
N GLN A 92 -16.67 17.69 -25.70
CA GLN A 92 -17.39 16.54 -25.11
C GLN A 92 -16.86 16.12 -23.73
N ILE A 93 -16.01 16.93 -23.08
CA ILE A 93 -15.56 16.66 -21.70
C ILE A 93 -16.66 17.12 -20.73
N GLY A 94 -17.61 16.23 -20.48
CA GLY A 94 -18.78 16.46 -19.63
C GLY A 94 -18.61 15.98 -18.19
N ASN A 95 -19.33 16.63 -17.26
CA ASN A 95 -19.49 16.15 -15.88
C ASN A 95 -20.28 14.83 -15.89
N GLY A 96 -19.66 13.74 -15.45
CA GLY A 96 -20.29 12.41 -15.40
C GLY A 96 -21.46 12.34 -14.42
N TYR A 97 -22.68 12.57 -14.91
CA TYR A 97 -23.91 11.95 -14.40
C TYR A 97 -24.79 11.59 -15.60
N GLY A 98 -24.58 10.39 -16.15
CA GLY A 98 -25.37 9.89 -17.28
C GLY A 98 -24.48 9.11 -18.24
N GLY A 99 -24.98 7.97 -18.69
CA GLY A 99 -24.20 6.94 -19.36
C GLY A 99 -23.61 7.37 -20.71
N SER A 100 -22.49 6.72 -21.02
CA SER A 100 -22.08 6.33 -22.37
C SER A 100 -22.14 7.40 -23.46
N GLU A 101 -21.36 8.46 -23.36
CA GLU A 101 -21.01 9.26 -24.54
C GLU A 101 -19.51 9.56 -24.57
N TYR A 102 -18.82 8.77 -25.41
CA TYR A 102 -17.54 9.02 -26.08
C TYR A 102 -16.37 9.55 -25.22
N TYR A 103 -15.55 8.63 -24.70
CA TYR A 103 -14.23 8.95 -24.15
C TYR A 103 -13.36 9.62 -25.21
N LYS A 104 -13.24 10.96 -25.16
CA LYS A 104 -12.11 11.68 -25.71
C LYS A 104 -11.26 12.14 -24.53
N GLY A 105 -9.97 11.79 -24.55
CA GLY A 105 -9.08 11.89 -23.40
C GLY A 105 -8.81 10.54 -22.75
N TYR A 106 -8.39 10.53 -21.50
CA TYR A 106 -7.91 9.32 -20.83
C TYR A 106 -8.95 8.60 -19.95
N GLY A 107 -10.05 9.27 -19.58
CA GLY A 107 -11.06 8.70 -18.69
C GLY A 107 -12.21 9.64 -18.38
N PHE A 108 -12.88 9.43 -17.25
CA PHE A 108 -13.94 10.28 -16.72
C PHE A 108 -13.35 11.41 -15.87
N TYR A 109 -13.56 12.65 -16.30
CA TYR A 109 -13.09 13.83 -15.59
C TYR A 109 -14.13 14.29 -14.55
N LYS A 110 -13.68 14.56 -13.32
CA LYS A 110 -14.44 15.25 -12.26
C LYS A 110 -13.85 16.63 -12.05
N PHE A 111 -14.73 17.57 -11.74
CA PHE A 111 -14.40 18.99 -11.60
C PHE A 111 -14.94 19.54 -10.28
N ASP A 112 -14.12 20.32 -9.59
CA ASP A 112 -14.57 21.24 -8.55
C ASP A 112 -14.57 22.66 -9.13
N GLY A 113 -15.75 23.27 -9.20
CA GLY A 113 -15.97 24.46 -10.02
C GLY A 113 -15.63 24.20 -11.50
N ASP A 114 -14.55 24.83 -11.97
CA ASP A 114 -14.04 24.71 -13.35
C ASP A 114 -12.72 23.92 -13.44
N ILE A 115 -12.13 23.54 -12.31
CA ILE A 115 -10.82 22.87 -12.25
C ILE A 115 -11.02 21.36 -12.18
N CYS A 116 -10.27 20.61 -13.00
CA CYS A 116 -10.26 19.16 -12.95
C CYS A 116 -9.57 18.68 -11.67
N THR A 117 -10.29 17.89 -10.87
CA THR A 117 -9.78 17.37 -9.58
C THR A 117 -9.63 15.87 -9.56
N SER A 118 -10.17 15.14 -10.55
CA SER A 118 -9.97 13.70 -10.68
C SER A 118 -10.20 13.19 -12.10
N ILE A 119 -9.48 12.14 -12.47
CA ILE A 119 -9.65 11.35 -13.69
C ILE A 119 -9.84 9.88 -13.26
N GLU A 120 -10.91 9.24 -13.74
CA GLU A 120 -11.27 7.85 -13.38
C GLU A 120 -11.40 6.98 -14.62
N GLY A 121 -11.20 5.66 -14.47
CA GLY A 121 -11.54 4.69 -15.50
C GLY A 121 -10.53 4.55 -16.64
N PHE A 122 -9.26 4.93 -16.41
CA PHE A 122 -8.17 4.77 -17.38
C PHE A 122 -7.47 3.42 -17.25
N TYR A 123 -6.80 2.95 -18.30
CA TYR A 123 -6.02 1.70 -18.26
C TYR A 123 -4.66 1.89 -17.58
N CYS A 124 -4.15 0.89 -16.88
CA CYS A 124 -2.89 0.98 -16.12
C CYS A 124 -1.72 1.43 -17.00
N GLU A 125 -1.60 0.83 -18.19
CA GLU A 125 -0.61 1.14 -19.21
C GLU A 125 -0.72 2.57 -19.79
N THR A 126 -1.85 3.25 -19.56
CA THR A 126 -2.00 4.66 -19.92
C THR A 126 -1.18 5.57 -19.01
N LEU A 127 -1.00 5.18 -17.75
CA LEU A 127 -0.22 5.93 -16.77
C LEU A 127 1.23 5.44 -16.71
N PHE A 128 1.43 4.14 -16.55
CA PHE A 128 2.76 3.53 -16.42
C PHE A 128 3.27 3.06 -17.77
N LYS A 129 4.10 3.89 -18.42
CA LYS A 129 4.70 3.51 -19.71
C LYS A 129 5.80 2.49 -19.47
N ASN A 130 5.75 1.40 -20.24
CA ASN A 130 6.67 0.27 -20.14
C ASN A 130 6.53 -0.54 -18.83
N ASP A 131 5.34 -0.56 -18.23
CA ASP A 131 5.06 -1.36 -17.03
C ASP A 131 5.41 -2.84 -17.20
N ILE A 132 5.86 -3.43 -16.10
CA ILE A 132 6.20 -4.85 -16.04
C ILE A 132 4.99 -5.58 -15.46
N GLU A 133 4.39 -6.43 -16.28
CA GLU A 133 3.34 -7.34 -15.82
C GLU A 133 3.80 -8.12 -14.57
N GLY A 134 3.04 -8.00 -13.49
CA GLY A 134 3.28 -8.70 -12.23
C GLY A 134 4.30 -8.06 -11.28
N ALA A 135 4.77 -6.84 -11.53
CA ALA A 135 5.57 -6.08 -10.56
C ALA A 135 4.81 -5.87 -9.25
N GLN A 136 5.53 -5.90 -8.12
CA GLN A 136 4.93 -5.55 -6.84
C GLN A 136 4.71 -4.03 -6.75
N PRO A 137 3.69 -3.55 -6.01
CA PRO A 137 3.40 -2.13 -5.86
C PRO A 137 4.62 -1.29 -5.44
N GLU A 138 5.43 -1.80 -4.51
CA GLU A 138 6.64 -1.14 -4.04
C GLU A 138 7.70 -1.02 -5.16
N GLU A 139 7.80 -2.02 -6.03
CA GLU A 139 8.72 -2.00 -7.20
C GLU A 139 8.26 -0.98 -8.25
N ILE A 140 6.95 -0.89 -8.49
CA ILE A 140 6.35 0.14 -9.36
C ILE A 140 6.69 1.52 -8.78
N ALA A 141 6.51 1.71 -7.47
CA ALA A 141 6.79 2.99 -6.82
C ALA A 141 8.24 3.44 -7.02
N GLU A 142 9.20 2.54 -6.82
CA GLU A 142 10.63 2.80 -7.05
C GLU A 142 10.94 3.13 -8.52
N GLN A 143 10.40 2.34 -9.46
CA GLN A 143 10.68 2.49 -10.90
C GLN A 143 10.19 3.83 -11.47
N TYR A 144 9.02 4.29 -11.02
CA TYR A 144 8.39 5.50 -11.54
C TYR A 144 8.63 6.74 -10.66
N GLY A 145 9.44 6.61 -9.60
CA GLY A 145 9.77 7.73 -8.71
C GLY A 145 8.57 8.27 -7.94
N ILE A 146 7.59 7.42 -7.61
CA ILE A 146 6.39 7.79 -6.85
C ILE A 146 6.40 7.17 -5.47
N LYS A 147 5.62 7.73 -4.56
CA LYS A 147 5.54 7.23 -3.19
C LYS A 147 4.40 6.23 -3.06
N TYR A 148 4.72 4.98 -2.72
CA TYR A 148 3.71 4.00 -2.33
C TYR A 148 3.09 4.33 -0.97
N LEU A 149 1.77 4.24 -0.87
CA LEU A 149 1.01 4.51 0.35
C LEU A 149 0.62 3.21 1.05
N LEU A 150 -0.15 2.36 0.37
CA LEU A 150 -0.35 0.94 0.66
C LEU A 150 -1.17 0.25 -0.45
N SER A 151 -1.40 -1.05 -0.30
CA SER A 151 -2.39 -1.81 -1.07
C SER A 151 -3.46 -2.42 -0.18
N ARG A 152 -4.73 -2.36 -0.62
CA ARG A 152 -5.90 -2.93 0.06
C ARG A 152 -6.72 -3.77 -0.88
N GLY A 153 -7.49 -4.70 -0.33
CA GLY A 153 -8.46 -5.49 -1.08
C GLY A 153 -8.35 -6.97 -0.78
N GLU A 154 -9.11 -7.76 -1.54
CA GLU A 154 -9.13 -9.22 -1.41
C GLU A 154 -8.23 -9.85 -2.47
N VAL A 155 -8.02 -11.17 -2.37
CA VAL A 155 -7.17 -11.95 -3.30
C VAL A 155 -7.53 -11.70 -4.77
N ASP A 156 -8.80 -11.39 -5.04
CA ASP A 156 -9.34 -11.22 -6.38
C ASP A 156 -9.41 -9.76 -6.86
N MET A 157 -9.13 -8.77 -5.99
CA MET A 157 -9.06 -7.37 -6.39
C MET A 157 -8.25 -6.60 -5.35
N VAL A 158 -7.05 -6.18 -5.75
CA VAL A 158 -6.17 -5.37 -4.92
C VAL A 158 -6.07 -3.98 -5.53
N GLN A 159 -6.30 -2.96 -4.73
CA GLN A 159 -6.12 -1.56 -5.09
C GLN A 159 -4.87 -1.04 -4.40
N SER A 160 -3.90 -0.61 -5.20
CA SER A 160 -2.64 -0.04 -4.76
C SER A 160 -2.68 1.47 -4.89
N TYR A 161 -2.24 2.17 -3.84
CA TYR A 161 -2.32 3.62 -3.74
C TYR A 161 -0.92 4.22 -3.73
N TYR A 162 -0.75 5.26 -4.54
CA TYR A 162 0.50 5.99 -4.69
C TYR A 162 0.25 7.49 -4.58
N LEU A 163 1.32 8.25 -4.33
CA LEU A 163 1.30 9.70 -4.25
C LEU A 163 2.44 10.28 -5.09
N ILE A 164 2.11 11.29 -5.89
CA ILE A 164 3.04 12.13 -6.63
C ILE A 164 2.50 13.56 -6.68
N ASP A 165 3.33 14.57 -6.41
CA ASP A 165 3.01 16.00 -6.57
C ASP A 165 1.62 16.43 -6.05
N GLY A 166 1.22 15.97 -4.86
CA GLY A 166 -0.08 16.32 -4.25
C GLY A 166 -1.30 15.60 -4.86
N VAL A 167 -1.06 14.58 -5.68
CA VAL A 167 -2.08 13.79 -6.38
C VAL A 167 -1.98 12.32 -5.98
N VAL A 168 -3.11 11.75 -5.57
CA VAL A 168 -3.23 10.33 -5.24
C VAL A 168 -3.59 9.55 -6.49
N ILE A 169 -2.82 8.50 -6.77
CA ILE A 169 -3.06 7.53 -7.82
C ILE A 169 -3.56 6.24 -7.16
N SER A 170 -4.69 5.70 -7.58
CA SER A 170 -5.15 4.36 -7.20
C SER A 170 -5.18 3.47 -8.42
N ILE A 171 -4.57 2.30 -8.33
CA ILE A 171 -4.44 1.33 -9.41
C ILE A 171 -4.97 0.00 -8.94
N THR A 172 -5.93 -0.53 -9.68
CA THR A 172 -6.56 -1.80 -9.37
C THR A 172 -5.91 -2.89 -10.19
N THR A 173 -5.37 -3.89 -9.50
CA THR A 173 -4.96 -5.16 -10.08
C THR A 173 -6.09 -6.17 -9.90
N THR A 174 -6.67 -6.59 -11.02
CA THR A 174 -7.60 -7.73 -11.10
C THR A 174 -6.88 -8.95 -11.65
N PRO A 175 -7.18 -10.17 -11.20
CA PRO A 175 -6.83 -11.39 -11.92
C PRO A 175 -7.32 -11.30 -13.36
N SER A 176 -6.56 -11.86 -14.30
CA SER A 176 -6.85 -11.81 -15.75
C SER A 176 -8.23 -12.34 -16.15
N SER A 177 -8.88 -13.14 -15.30
CA SER A 177 -10.25 -13.61 -15.51
C SER A 177 -11.35 -12.57 -15.25
N LEU A 178 -11.01 -11.42 -14.66
CA LEU A 178 -11.95 -10.32 -14.32
C LEU A 178 -11.63 -9.00 -15.05
N GLU A 179 -10.65 -9.01 -15.98
CA GLU A 179 -10.18 -7.84 -16.76
C GLU A 179 -11.27 -7.09 -17.58
N GLY A 180 -12.49 -7.63 -17.65
CA GLY A 180 -13.64 -6.97 -18.28
C GLY A 180 -14.49 -6.11 -17.35
N ILE A 181 -14.22 -6.10 -16.05
CA ILE A 181 -15.08 -5.44 -15.05
C ILE A 181 -14.39 -4.17 -14.56
N TYR A 182 -14.61 -3.08 -15.30
CA TYR A 182 -14.33 -1.68 -14.94
C TYR A 182 -12.94 -1.46 -14.31
N SER A 183 -11.98 -0.97 -15.08
CA SER A 183 -10.80 -0.33 -14.48
C SER A 183 -11.28 0.74 -13.50
N THR A 184 -11.07 0.54 -12.20
CA THR A 184 -11.37 1.51 -11.14
C THR A 184 -10.17 2.40 -10.85
N ASN A 185 -9.20 2.44 -11.78
CA ASN A 185 -8.05 3.31 -11.68
C ASN A 185 -8.48 4.77 -11.58
N ARG A 186 -7.79 5.51 -10.73
CA ARG A 186 -8.10 6.91 -10.42
C ARG A 186 -6.83 7.69 -10.21
N ILE A 187 -6.86 8.94 -10.66
CA ILE A 187 -5.94 10.00 -10.28
C ILE A 187 -6.80 11.10 -9.69
N ALA A 188 -6.44 11.64 -8.52
CA ALA A 188 -7.22 12.68 -7.86
C ALA A 188 -6.34 13.57 -6.99
N THR A 189 -6.66 14.86 -6.90
CA THR A 189 -6.10 15.72 -5.84
C THR A 189 -6.41 15.11 -4.47
N ILE A 190 -5.56 15.35 -3.47
CA ILE A 190 -5.79 14.83 -2.11
C ILE A 190 -7.18 15.20 -1.61
N ASP A 191 -7.60 16.46 -1.74
CA ASP A 191 -8.94 16.93 -1.38
C ASP A 191 -10.07 16.14 -2.04
N GLN A 192 -9.97 15.88 -3.35
CA GLN A 192 -11.00 15.16 -4.09
C GLN A 192 -10.98 13.66 -3.78
N PHE A 193 -9.78 13.08 -3.64
CA PHE A 193 -9.60 11.69 -3.23
C PHE A 193 -10.26 11.45 -1.88
N ASN A 194 -9.94 12.34 -0.93
CA ASN A 194 -10.55 12.46 0.36
C ASN A 194 -12.08 12.49 0.25
N VAL A 195 -12.67 13.47 -0.45
CA VAL A 195 -14.13 13.57 -0.65
C VAL A 195 -14.78 12.31 -1.22
N ILE A 196 -14.14 11.63 -2.17
CA ILE A 196 -14.73 10.44 -2.79
C ILE A 196 -14.69 9.25 -1.84
N GLU A 197 -13.55 9.00 -1.18
CA GLU A 197 -13.47 7.96 -0.15
C GLU A 197 -14.47 8.27 0.99
N TYR A 198 -14.71 9.55 1.32
CA TYR A 198 -15.70 9.94 2.33
C TYR A 198 -17.14 9.58 2.03
N GLN A 199 -17.52 9.38 0.76
CA GLN A 199 -18.88 8.95 0.43
C GLN A 199 -19.20 7.55 0.99
N GLY A 200 -18.20 6.74 1.32
CA GLY A 200 -18.39 5.47 2.03
C GLY A 200 -18.31 5.57 3.55
N LEU A 201 -17.76 6.66 4.10
CA LEU A 201 -16.96 6.59 5.33
C LEU A 201 -17.22 7.69 6.38
N TYR A 202 -18.13 8.63 6.12
CA TYR A 202 -18.63 9.61 7.10
C TYR A 202 -17.58 10.51 7.80
N PHE A 203 -16.36 10.61 7.29
CA PHE A 203 -15.30 11.48 7.82
C PHE A 203 -14.96 12.56 6.78
N ASN A 204 -14.54 13.76 7.14
CA ASN A 204 -13.97 14.74 6.20
C ASN A 204 -12.95 15.62 6.95
N PRO A 205 -11.64 15.52 6.69
CA PRO A 205 -10.60 16.28 7.33
C PRO A 205 -10.48 17.70 6.77
N LYS A 206 -11.22 18.06 5.71
CA LYS A 206 -11.23 19.42 5.20
C LYS A 206 -11.71 20.38 6.29
N GLY A 207 -10.84 21.31 6.68
CA GLY A 207 -11.12 22.29 7.74
C GLY A 207 -10.73 21.84 9.15
N ILE A 208 -10.11 20.66 9.31
CA ILE A 208 -9.46 20.28 10.56
C ILE A 208 -8.08 20.93 10.60
N ASP A 209 -7.82 21.74 11.63
CA ASP A 209 -6.50 22.29 11.90
C ASP A 209 -5.61 21.20 12.49
N SER A 210 -4.85 20.54 11.62
CA SER A 210 -4.00 19.38 11.94
C SER A 210 -2.63 19.55 11.30
N ARG A 211 -1.58 19.22 12.05
CA ARG A 211 -0.21 19.16 11.51
C ARG A 211 0.08 17.85 10.76
N TYR A 212 -0.88 16.92 10.75
CA TYR A 212 -0.82 15.64 10.05
C TYR A 212 -1.66 15.69 8.77
N GLN A 213 -1.19 15.00 7.73
CA GLN A 213 -1.89 14.88 6.46
C GLN A 213 -2.67 13.57 6.41
N VAL A 214 -3.88 13.59 5.85
CA VAL A 214 -4.71 12.40 5.68
C VAL A 214 -4.97 12.14 4.21
N PHE A 215 -4.77 10.89 3.81
CA PHE A 215 -5.02 10.39 2.46
C PHE A 215 -6.15 9.37 2.53
N GLY A 216 -7.39 9.82 2.69
CA GLY A 216 -8.57 8.99 2.87
C GLY A 216 -8.42 8.07 4.08
N GLU A 217 -8.83 6.81 3.93
CA GLU A 217 -8.46 5.77 4.89
C GLU A 217 -7.03 5.24 4.72
N VAL A 218 -6.35 5.60 3.64
CA VAL A 218 -5.16 4.91 3.15
C VAL A 218 -3.99 5.18 4.08
N ALA A 219 -3.58 6.44 4.22
CA ALA A 219 -2.38 6.78 4.96
C ALA A 219 -2.52 8.07 5.77
N ILE A 220 -1.64 8.21 6.76
CA ILE A 220 -1.43 9.44 7.52
C ILE A 220 0.03 9.87 7.37
N GLY A 221 0.23 11.08 6.84
CA GLY A 221 1.53 11.73 6.72
C GLY A 221 1.92 12.38 8.04
N VAL A 222 3.07 11.98 8.59
CA VAL A 222 3.51 12.39 9.93
C VAL A 222 4.78 13.25 9.88
N PRO A 223 4.79 14.40 10.58
CA PRO A 223 6.00 15.21 10.75
C PRO A 223 7.16 14.43 11.40
N GLU A 224 8.40 14.83 11.12
CA GLU A 224 9.59 14.09 11.58
C GLU A 224 9.73 13.98 13.10
N ASP A 225 9.19 14.95 13.84
CA ASP A 225 9.22 15.06 15.30
C ASP A 225 7.96 14.48 15.96
N ALA A 226 6.98 14.01 15.19
CA ALA A 226 5.70 13.56 15.71
C ALA A 226 5.83 12.37 16.67
N THR A 227 5.10 12.43 17.78
CA THR A 227 4.91 11.31 18.71
C THR A 227 3.47 10.78 18.67
N ILE A 228 3.26 9.58 19.21
CA ILE A 228 1.94 9.00 19.41
C ILE A 228 1.11 9.91 20.32
N GLU A 229 1.72 10.44 21.37
CA GLU A 229 1.09 11.34 22.32
C GLU A 229 0.65 12.64 21.63
N ASP A 230 1.49 13.22 20.78
CA ASP A 230 1.14 14.42 20.02
C ASP A 230 -0.04 14.15 19.09
N PHE A 231 -0.02 13.03 18.36
CA PHE A 231 -1.11 12.65 17.46
C PHE A 231 -2.42 12.46 18.22
N LEU A 232 -2.40 11.76 19.34
CA LEU A 232 -3.60 11.54 20.17
C LEU A 232 -4.18 12.83 20.78
N ASN A 233 -3.42 13.92 20.82
CA ASN A 233 -3.89 15.24 21.25
C ASN A 233 -4.22 16.17 20.06
N ASP A 234 -4.02 15.73 18.82
CA ASP A 234 -4.32 16.49 17.62
C ASP A 234 -5.83 16.43 17.29
N PRO A 235 -6.46 17.54 16.86
CA PRO A 235 -7.87 17.56 16.46
C PRO A 235 -8.24 16.48 15.43
N LEU A 236 -7.28 16.05 14.61
CA LEU A 236 -7.48 14.98 13.66
C LEU A 236 -7.76 13.62 14.34
N ALA A 237 -7.06 13.29 15.43
CA ALA A 237 -7.26 12.02 16.11
C ALA A 237 -8.65 11.94 16.76
N ASP A 238 -9.14 13.06 17.30
CA ASP A 238 -10.52 13.18 17.80
C ASP A 238 -11.52 12.98 16.67
N ALA A 239 -11.31 13.64 15.53
CA ALA A 239 -12.23 13.55 14.41
C ALA A 239 -12.24 12.15 13.75
N ILE A 240 -11.08 11.48 13.68
CA ILE A 240 -10.97 10.08 13.29
C ILE A 240 -11.71 9.20 14.31
N SER A 241 -11.53 9.46 15.61
CA SER A 241 -12.22 8.69 16.65
C SER A 241 -13.74 8.80 16.51
N ASP A 242 -14.26 10.02 16.31
CA ASP A 242 -15.69 10.29 16.20
C ASP A 242 -16.32 9.64 14.95
N ALA A 243 -15.67 9.74 13.79
CA ALA A 243 -16.23 9.20 12.55
C ALA A 243 -16.15 7.67 12.47
N TRP A 244 -15.11 7.05 13.04
CA TRP A 244 -14.77 5.65 12.75
C TRP A 244 -15.09 4.69 13.89
N LEU A 245 -14.97 5.14 15.14
CA LEU A 245 -15.27 4.33 16.32
C LEU A 245 -16.75 4.33 16.67
N SER A 246 -17.51 5.33 16.21
CA SER A 246 -18.97 5.40 16.40
C SER A 246 -19.73 4.29 15.66
N ASN A 247 -19.13 3.72 14.60
CA ASN A 247 -19.73 2.69 13.75
C ASN A 247 -19.40 1.24 14.17
N SER A 248 -18.62 1.02 15.25
CA SER A 248 -18.15 -0.32 15.65
C SER A 248 -18.52 -0.70 17.10
N TRP A 249 -19.06 -1.91 17.28
CA TRP A 249 -19.66 -2.40 18.54
C TRP A 249 -18.67 -2.90 19.60
N GLY A 250 -17.39 -2.52 19.56
CA GLY A 250 -16.45 -3.00 20.57
C GLY A 250 -14.97 -2.84 20.27
N ASN A 251 -14.49 -1.61 20.20
CA ASN A 251 -13.29 -1.12 20.89
C ASN A 251 -13.02 0.32 20.46
N LYS A 252 -12.96 1.23 21.44
CA LYS A 252 -13.13 2.69 21.28
C LYS A 252 -11.82 3.48 21.34
N LYS A 253 -10.71 2.94 20.84
CA LYS A 253 -9.42 3.63 20.90
C LYS A 253 -8.63 3.43 19.64
N ILE A 254 -7.95 4.49 19.23
CA ILE A 254 -6.89 4.41 18.23
C ILE A 254 -5.74 3.58 18.82
N THR A 255 -5.28 2.58 18.07
CA THR A 255 -4.14 1.75 18.43
C THR A 255 -3.05 1.84 17.36
N PHE A 256 -1.80 1.70 17.78
CA PHE A 256 -0.64 1.84 16.90
C PHE A 256 0.11 0.51 16.89
N PHE A 257 0.65 0.13 15.74
CA PHE A 257 1.43 -1.09 15.56
C PHE A 257 2.72 -0.78 14.82
N GLY A 258 3.84 -1.21 15.38
CA GLY A 258 5.13 -1.28 14.68
C GLY A 258 5.45 -2.71 14.27
N ASP A 259 6.71 -2.96 13.91
CA ASP A 259 7.17 -4.28 13.44
C ASP A 259 7.04 -5.38 14.51
N GLU A 260 7.21 -5.03 15.79
CA GLU A 260 7.17 -5.96 16.92
C GLU A 260 5.77 -6.11 17.56
N GLY A 261 4.76 -5.38 17.05
CA GLY A 261 3.39 -5.41 17.55
C GLY A 261 2.89 -4.07 18.03
N GLU A 262 1.96 -4.09 18.99
CA GLU A 262 1.28 -2.88 19.49
C GLU A 262 2.26 -1.93 20.21
N VAL A 263 2.19 -0.64 19.88
CA VAL A 263 2.99 0.44 20.43
C VAL A 263 2.05 1.46 21.07
N THR A 264 2.36 1.91 22.28
CA THR A 264 1.47 2.79 23.06
C THR A 264 2.05 4.17 23.34
N SER A 265 3.34 4.39 23.04
CA SER A 265 4.05 5.65 23.30
C SER A 265 5.28 5.80 22.42
N GLY A 266 5.76 7.04 22.27
CA GLY A 266 7.01 7.35 21.59
C GLY A 266 6.82 7.86 20.17
N LYS A 267 7.91 7.85 19.39
CA LYS A 267 7.95 8.45 18.05
C LYS A 267 6.99 7.73 17.10
N LEU A 268 6.21 8.50 16.35
CA LEU A 268 5.39 8.00 15.27
C LEU A 268 6.26 7.90 14.01
N THR A 269 6.63 6.69 13.61
CA THR A 269 7.58 6.45 12.52
C THR A 269 6.91 5.91 11.26
N PRO A 270 7.41 6.27 10.07
CA PRO A 270 7.03 5.61 8.82
C PRO A 270 7.07 4.08 8.93
N GLY A 271 6.07 3.41 8.36
CA GLY A 271 5.91 1.95 8.40
C GLY A 271 5.06 1.45 9.56
N MET A 272 4.76 2.29 10.57
CA MET A 272 3.76 1.97 11.58
C MET A 272 2.36 1.93 10.98
N TRP A 273 1.45 1.21 11.64
CA TRP A 273 0.03 1.15 11.30
C TRP A 273 -0.82 1.76 12.41
N ILE A 274 -1.79 2.58 12.03
CA ILE A 274 -2.78 3.15 12.94
C ILE A 274 -4.11 2.46 12.69
N TYR A 275 -4.70 1.88 13.74
CA TYR A 275 -6.01 1.24 13.69
C TYR A 275 -7.01 2.13 14.41
N ALA A 276 -8.10 2.50 13.73
CA ALA A 276 -9.21 3.25 14.30
C ALA A 276 -10.53 2.56 13.93
N GLY A 277 -11.03 1.72 14.84
CA GLY A 277 -12.21 0.90 14.59
C GLY A 277 -11.89 -0.15 13.52
N ASN A 278 -12.56 -0.05 12.37
CA ASN A 278 -12.30 -0.92 11.21
C ASN A 278 -11.30 -0.31 10.21
N ALA A 279 -10.93 0.96 10.36
CA ALA A 279 -9.97 1.62 9.48
C ALA A 279 -8.53 1.33 9.90
N ARG A 280 -7.65 1.21 8.89
CA ARG A 280 -6.23 0.91 9.06
C ARG A 280 -5.35 1.85 8.23
N PHE A 281 -4.75 2.85 8.83
CA PHE A 281 -3.89 3.80 8.12
C PHE A 281 -2.43 3.35 8.12
N SER A 282 -1.76 3.46 6.98
CA SER A 282 -0.30 3.38 6.88
C SER A 282 0.32 4.70 7.34
N VAL A 283 1.30 4.66 8.23
CA VAL A 283 2.08 5.85 8.60
C VAL A 283 3.16 6.06 7.55
N ILE A 284 3.15 7.24 6.93
CA ILE A 284 4.13 7.64 5.92
C ILE A 284 4.84 8.93 6.35
N PRO A 285 6.04 9.23 5.83
CA PRO A 285 6.68 10.52 6.07
C PRO A 285 5.76 11.66 5.63
N TYR A 286 5.81 12.80 6.31
CA TYR A 286 5.15 14.02 5.85
C TYR A 286 5.56 14.32 4.41
N VAL A 287 4.61 14.79 3.61
CA VAL A 287 4.88 15.19 2.23
C VAL A 287 4.70 16.69 2.23
N GLU A 288 5.82 17.43 2.29
CA GLU A 288 5.75 18.86 2.06
C GLU A 288 5.17 19.06 0.66
N GLU A 289 3.92 19.51 0.60
CA GLU A 289 3.40 20.11 -0.61
C GLU A 289 4.30 21.30 -0.86
N LEU A 290 5.08 21.27 -1.95
CA LEU A 290 5.82 22.43 -2.43
C LEU A 290 4.80 23.57 -2.45
N GLY A 291 4.96 24.48 -1.49
CA GLY A 291 3.95 25.47 -1.19
C GLY A 291 3.56 26.21 -2.47
N ASN A 292 2.26 26.49 -2.58
CA ASN A 292 1.71 27.42 -3.55
C ASN A 292 2.64 28.64 -3.72
N GLU A 293 3.39 28.69 -4.83
CA GLU A 293 3.88 29.94 -5.42
C GLU A 293 2.83 30.47 -6.41
#